data_AF-A0A924D950-F1
#
_entry.id   AF-A0A924D950-F1
#
_cell.length_a   1.000
_cell.length_b   1.000
_cell.length_c   1.000
_cell.angle_alpha   90.00
_cell.angle_beta   90.00
_cell.angle_gamma   90.00
#
_symmetry.space_group_name_H-M   'P 1'
#
loop_
_entity.id
_entity.type
_entity.pdbx_description
1 polymer ?
#
loop_
_entity_poly.entity_id
_entity_poly.type
_entity_poly.pdbx_seq_one_letter_code
_entity_poly.pdbx_strand_id
1 'polypeptide(L)'
;MYKTLSRLFVPAVLTLWAFPATAQTFAFSTGNPDGKIATASRPESSGRVEIESADDFILNNLTSLTSGSFTGLLPSGLSLSNISQVRVEIYRVFSKDSTDPPSGHVPTRVNSPSDFAFDDRSSTSNNLTYSTTLLTGAFAASSSVLNGINPIPNQTTGGDGSIVGDEVRFDVKFTDPFSLPTDHYFFIPQVLLTSGEFYWLSAPKPILAPGTPFAPDLQSWIRNGNLDPD
;
A
#
# COMPACT_ATOMS: atom_id res chain seq x y z
N MET A 1 43.42 31.47 66.01
CA MET A 1 42.32 32.02 65.20
C MET A 1 42.29 31.29 63.86
N TYR A 2 41.40 30.31 63.67
CA TYR A 2 41.20 29.66 62.39
C TYR A 2 40.11 30.40 61.60
N LYS A 3 40.43 30.83 60.37
CA LYS A 3 39.53 31.58 59.48
C LYS A 3 38.81 30.60 58.56
N THR A 4 37.50 30.43 58.75
CA THR A 4 36.65 29.57 57.92
C THR A 4 36.37 30.27 56.59
N LEU A 5 36.80 29.68 55.47
CA LEU A 5 36.44 30.12 54.11
C LEU A 5 35.12 29.46 53.69
N SER A 6 34.06 30.26 53.65
CA SER A 6 32.76 29.89 53.06
C SER A 6 32.91 29.83 51.54
N ARG A 7 32.76 28.63 50.96
CA ARG A 7 32.71 28.44 49.50
C ARG A 7 31.28 28.71 49.02
N LEU A 8 31.13 29.78 48.24
CA LEU A 8 29.89 30.10 47.52
C LEU A 8 29.75 29.10 46.35
N PHE A 9 28.68 28.30 46.36
CA PHE A 9 28.32 27.43 45.23
C PHE A 9 27.40 28.23 44.31
N VAL A 10 27.85 28.56 43.10
CA VAL A 10 27.03 29.20 42.06
C VAL A 10 26.55 28.09 41.12
N PRO A 11 25.25 27.75 41.08
CA PRO A 11 24.74 26.81 40.10
C PRO A 11 24.75 27.48 38.71
N ALA A 12 25.54 26.95 37.79
CA ALA A 12 25.45 27.31 36.38
C ALA A 12 24.18 26.68 35.79
N VAL A 13 23.17 27.49 35.51
CA VAL A 13 21.97 27.05 34.79
C VAL A 13 22.30 27.02 33.30
N LEU A 14 22.51 25.82 32.76
CA LEU A 14 22.69 25.59 31.33
C LEU A 14 21.30 25.62 30.66
N THR A 15 20.97 26.73 29.98
CA THR A 15 19.74 26.84 29.20
C THR A 15 19.93 26.10 27.87
N LEU A 16 19.40 24.88 27.77
CA LEU A 16 19.32 24.14 26.52
C LEU A 16 18.24 24.78 25.63
N TRP A 17 18.66 25.42 24.54
CA TRP A 17 17.75 25.88 23.51
C TRP A 17 17.29 24.67 22.70
N ALA A 18 16.05 24.22 22.93
CA ALA A 18 15.42 23.23 22.07
C ALA A 18 15.07 23.90 20.74
N PHE A 19 15.80 23.57 19.68
CA PHE A 19 15.38 23.92 18.32
C PHE A 19 14.16 23.04 17.95
N PRO A 20 13.11 23.61 17.34
CA PRO A 20 11.99 22.81 16.86
C PRO A 20 12.49 21.85 15.77
N ALA A 21 12.29 20.55 15.98
CA ALA A 21 12.52 19.56 14.94
C ALA A 21 11.44 19.72 13.86
N THR A 22 11.83 20.02 12.63
CA THR A 22 10.93 19.97 11.47
C THR A 22 10.91 18.55 10.93
N ALA A 23 9.72 17.95 10.82
CA ALA A 23 9.59 16.63 10.21
C ALA A 23 9.79 16.75 8.70
N GLN A 24 10.69 15.96 8.13
CA GLN A 24 10.88 15.88 6.68
C GLN A 24 9.61 15.30 6.03
N THR A 25 9.14 15.93 4.96
CA THR A 25 8.05 15.36 4.14
C THR A 25 8.55 14.14 3.39
N PHE A 26 7.82 13.04 3.51
CA PHE A 26 8.00 11.85 2.68
C PHE A 26 7.09 11.91 1.45
N ALA A 27 7.63 11.57 0.28
CA ALA A 27 6.88 11.38 -0.95
C ALA A 27 7.53 10.27 -1.79
N PHE A 28 6.69 9.41 -2.36
CA PHE A 28 7.09 8.29 -3.21
C PHE A 28 6.03 8.11 -4.30
N SER A 29 6.46 7.67 -5.48
CA SER A 29 5.57 7.35 -6.59
C SER A 29 6.17 6.25 -7.46
N THR A 30 5.36 5.29 -7.87
CA THR A 30 5.75 4.28 -8.88
C THR A 30 5.63 4.82 -10.32
N GLY A 31 5.07 6.03 -10.50
CA GLY A 31 4.80 6.64 -11.80
C GLY A 31 3.35 6.47 -12.24
N ASN A 32 3.09 6.77 -13.52
CA ASN A 32 1.76 6.62 -14.12
C ASN A 32 1.58 5.23 -14.74
N PRO A 33 0.36 4.69 -14.79
CA PRO A 33 0.04 3.49 -15.54
C PRO A 33 0.47 3.54 -17.00
N ASP A 34 0.87 2.38 -17.56
CA ASP A 34 1.22 2.24 -18.98
C ASP A 34 0.25 1.38 -19.80
N GLY A 35 -0.84 0.92 -19.18
CA GLY A 35 -1.87 0.12 -19.83
C GLY A 35 -1.44 -1.32 -20.15
N LYS A 36 -0.39 -1.85 -19.52
CA LYS A 36 0.00 -3.26 -19.71
C LYS A 36 -0.78 -4.22 -18.83
N ILE A 37 -0.86 -3.95 -17.52
CA ILE A 37 -1.43 -4.87 -16.54
C ILE A 37 -2.42 -4.13 -15.64
N ALA A 38 -3.57 -4.78 -15.39
CA ALA A 38 -4.57 -4.37 -14.43
C ALA A 38 -4.89 -5.54 -13.47
N THR A 39 -4.64 -5.42 -12.18
CA THR A 39 -4.85 -6.51 -11.22
C THR A 39 -6.02 -6.21 -10.30
N ALA A 40 -6.93 -7.17 -10.12
CA ALA A 40 -8.10 -6.98 -9.29
C ALA A 40 -7.69 -6.69 -7.84
N SER A 41 -8.39 -5.78 -7.16
CA SER A 41 -8.21 -5.60 -5.72
C SER A 41 -9.45 -5.10 -5.02
N ARG A 42 -9.90 -5.84 -4.01
CA ARG A 42 -11.09 -5.55 -3.23
C ARG A 42 -10.99 -6.21 -1.85
N PRO A 43 -11.67 -5.65 -0.83
CA PRO A 43 -11.85 -6.36 0.43
C PRO A 43 -12.77 -7.57 0.23
N GLU A 44 -12.73 -8.48 1.20
CA GLU A 44 -13.76 -9.51 1.32
C GLU A 44 -15.16 -8.90 1.44
N SER A 45 -16.16 -9.58 0.88
CA SER A 45 -17.56 -9.17 0.96
C SER A 45 -18.48 -10.39 0.81
N SER A 46 -19.80 -10.19 0.94
CA SER A 46 -20.76 -11.30 0.89
C SER A 46 -20.61 -12.14 -0.38
N GLY A 47 -20.24 -13.40 -0.22
CA GLY A 47 -20.05 -14.36 -1.31
C GLY A 47 -18.78 -14.16 -2.14
N ARG A 48 -17.85 -13.28 -1.73
CA ARG A 48 -16.62 -12.97 -2.46
C ARG A 48 -15.45 -12.90 -1.49
N VAL A 49 -14.44 -13.74 -1.73
CA VAL A 49 -13.15 -13.66 -1.03
C VAL A 49 -12.44 -12.35 -1.36
N GLU A 50 -11.54 -11.94 -0.47
CA GLU A 50 -10.62 -10.84 -0.71
C GLU A 50 -9.71 -11.12 -1.92
N ILE A 51 -9.32 -10.06 -2.64
CA ILE A 51 -8.19 -10.08 -3.58
C ILE A 51 -7.34 -8.85 -3.31
N GLU A 52 -6.05 -9.07 -3.15
CA GLU A 52 -5.09 -8.03 -2.83
C GLU A 52 -4.08 -7.92 -3.96
N SER A 53 -3.84 -6.70 -4.40
CA SER A 53 -2.73 -6.37 -5.29
C SER A 53 -1.80 -5.41 -4.57
N ALA A 54 -0.49 -5.63 -4.66
CA ALA A 54 0.49 -4.92 -3.85
C ALA A 54 1.70 -4.45 -4.68
N ASP A 55 2.23 -3.28 -4.35
CA ASP A 55 3.52 -2.79 -4.82
C ASP A 55 4.28 -2.16 -3.65
N ASP A 56 5.61 -2.16 -3.73
CA ASP A 56 6.46 -1.89 -2.59
C ASP A 56 7.07 -0.48 -2.56
N PHE A 57 7.49 -0.09 -1.36
CA PHE A 57 8.24 1.14 -1.11
C PHE A 57 9.12 0.99 0.14
N ILE A 58 10.17 1.81 0.23
CA ILE A 58 11.12 1.79 1.35
C ILE A 58 11.05 3.10 2.13
N LEU A 59 11.04 2.98 3.46
CA LEU A 59 11.15 4.09 4.39
C LEU A 59 12.48 4.02 5.13
N ASN A 60 13.24 5.11 5.09
CA ASN A 60 14.53 5.22 5.80
C ASN A 60 14.42 5.88 7.18
N ASN A 61 13.24 6.43 7.51
CA ASN A 61 12.96 7.08 8.78
C ASN A 61 11.55 6.72 9.24
N LEU A 62 11.29 6.85 10.55
CA LEU A 62 9.92 6.85 11.07
C LEU A 62 9.09 7.90 10.32
N THR A 63 8.02 7.43 9.67
CA THR A 63 7.20 8.24 8.76
C THR A 63 5.75 8.20 9.22
N SER A 64 5.13 9.38 9.31
CA SER A 64 3.69 9.51 9.41
C SER A 64 3.10 9.61 8.00
N LEU A 65 2.48 8.54 7.51
CA LEU A 65 1.85 8.53 6.19
C LEU A 65 0.42 9.05 6.32
N THR A 66 0.17 10.23 5.76
CA THR A 66 -1.08 10.99 5.94
C THR A 66 -2.00 10.95 4.72
N SER A 67 -1.47 10.58 3.56
CA SER A 67 -2.23 10.49 2.31
C SER A 67 -1.51 9.63 1.29
N GLY A 68 -2.21 9.29 0.21
CA GLY A 68 -1.68 8.58 -0.94
C GLY A 68 -2.62 8.72 -2.13
N SER A 69 -2.19 8.23 -3.28
CA SER A 69 -3.05 8.12 -4.46
C SER A 69 -2.75 6.86 -5.24
N PHE A 70 -3.75 6.29 -5.86
CA PHE A 70 -3.60 5.15 -6.77
C PHE A 70 -4.55 5.31 -7.96
N THR A 71 -4.16 4.76 -9.11
CA THR A 71 -4.97 4.80 -10.33
C THR A 71 -5.44 3.40 -10.67
N GLY A 72 -6.72 3.25 -10.94
CA GLY A 72 -7.30 1.97 -11.35
C GLY A 72 -8.33 2.13 -12.45
N LEU A 73 -8.85 0.99 -12.88
CA LEU A 73 -9.92 0.86 -13.85
C LEU A 73 -11.23 0.53 -13.17
N LEU A 74 -12.28 1.27 -13.54
CA LEU A 74 -13.67 0.85 -13.41
C LEU A 74 -14.12 0.29 -14.77
N PRO A 75 -14.29 -1.05 -14.91
CA PRO A 75 -14.70 -1.66 -16.16
C PRO A 75 -15.96 -1.04 -16.77
N SER A 76 -16.05 -1.11 -18.11
CA SER A 76 -17.17 -0.56 -18.87
C SER A 76 -18.53 -0.96 -18.29
N GLY A 77 -19.38 0.05 -18.03
CA GLY A 77 -20.70 -0.13 -17.41
C GLY A 77 -20.73 0.08 -15.89
N LEU A 78 -19.56 0.22 -15.25
CA LEU A 78 -19.45 0.70 -13.87
C LEU A 78 -19.21 2.22 -13.85
N SER A 79 -19.51 2.85 -12.72
CA SER A 79 -19.41 4.29 -12.52
C SER A 79 -18.88 4.62 -11.13
N LEU A 80 -18.53 5.89 -10.89
CA LEU A 80 -18.07 6.34 -9.58
C LEU A 80 -19.09 6.10 -8.46
N SER A 81 -20.39 6.09 -8.77
CA SER A 81 -21.43 5.78 -7.77
C SER A 81 -21.51 4.30 -7.38
N ASN A 82 -20.78 3.42 -8.07
CA ASN A 82 -20.67 2.02 -7.69
C ASN A 82 -19.65 1.80 -6.57
N ILE A 83 -18.79 2.76 -6.24
CA ILE A 83 -17.79 2.61 -5.19
C ILE A 83 -18.50 2.62 -3.83
N SER A 84 -18.40 1.50 -3.09
CA SER A 84 -19.00 1.35 -1.75
C SER A 84 -17.97 1.41 -0.62
N GLN A 85 -16.72 1.09 -0.90
CA GLN A 85 -15.63 1.16 0.07
C GLN A 85 -14.29 1.37 -0.63
N VAL A 86 -13.43 2.21 -0.03
CA VAL A 86 -12.01 2.30 -0.35
C VAL A 86 -11.24 1.91 0.91
N ARG A 87 -10.32 0.95 0.77
CA ARG A 87 -9.45 0.46 1.82
C ARG A 87 -8.00 0.51 1.34
N VAL A 88 -7.10 0.79 2.28
CA VAL A 88 -5.65 0.72 2.09
C VAL A 88 -5.09 -0.12 3.21
N GLU A 89 -4.30 -1.12 2.86
CA GLU A 89 -3.54 -1.91 3.82
C GLU A 89 -2.05 -1.69 3.60
N ILE A 90 -1.30 -1.79 4.69
CA ILE A 90 0.17 -1.76 4.68
C ILE A 90 0.67 -3.09 5.22
N TYR A 91 1.51 -3.77 4.44
CA TYR A 91 2.16 -5.01 4.83
C TYR A 91 3.66 -4.80 4.96
N ARG A 92 4.31 -5.59 5.81
CA ARG A 92 5.77 -5.68 5.84
C ARG A 92 6.23 -6.80 4.91
N VAL A 93 7.50 -6.80 4.56
CA VAL A 93 8.09 -7.92 3.80
C VAL A 93 8.17 -9.18 4.69
N PHE A 94 7.77 -10.33 4.16
CA PHE A 94 7.92 -11.64 4.79
C PHE A 94 9.39 -11.87 5.27
N SER A 95 9.66 -12.48 6.42
CA SER A 95 8.74 -13.20 7.33
C SER A 95 8.20 -12.38 8.52
N LYS A 96 8.26 -11.05 8.46
CA LYS A 96 7.60 -10.22 9.47
C LYS A 96 6.10 -10.50 9.46
N ASP A 97 5.44 -10.43 10.62
CA ASP A 97 4.00 -10.71 10.77
C ASP A 97 3.53 -12.00 10.10
N SER A 98 4.39 -13.02 10.08
CA SER A 98 4.13 -14.26 9.33
C SER A 98 4.50 -15.49 10.15
N THR A 99 3.89 -16.60 9.80
CA THR A 99 4.31 -17.93 10.22
C THR A 99 5.56 -18.33 9.43
N ASP A 100 6.61 -18.77 10.13
CA ASP A 100 7.88 -19.19 9.52
C ASP A 100 8.32 -20.54 10.13
N PRO A 101 8.31 -21.65 9.37
CA PRO A 101 8.17 -21.74 7.91
C PRO A 101 6.74 -21.46 7.39
N PRO A 102 6.61 -21.03 6.11
CA PRO A 102 5.31 -20.74 5.50
C PRO A 102 4.44 -21.98 5.31
N SER A 103 3.14 -21.79 5.07
CA SER A 103 2.16 -22.89 5.08
C SER A 103 2.33 -23.88 3.92
N GLY A 104 3.03 -23.46 2.86
CA GLY A 104 3.35 -24.28 1.71
C GLY A 104 2.27 -24.22 0.61
N HIS A 105 1.35 -23.25 0.67
CA HIS A 105 0.37 -23.01 -0.39
C HIS A 105 1.01 -22.42 -1.64
N VAL A 106 2.14 -21.72 -1.50
CA VAL A 106 2.86 -21.06 -2.60
C VAL A 106 4.29 -21.58 -2.75
N PRO A 107 4.90 -21.51 -3.96
CA PRO A 107 6.25 -22.01 -4.18
C PRO A 107 7.33 -21.26 -3.39
N THR A 108 7.11 -19.98 -3.11
CA THR A 108 8.04 -19.12 -2.37
C THR A 108 7.31 -17.92 -1.78
N ARG A 109 7.76 -17.47 -0.60
CA ARG A 109 7.39 -16.20 0.06
C ARG A 109 8.52 -15.18 0.03
N VAL A 110 9.61 -15.47 -0.69
CA VAL A 110 10.72 -14.52 -0.85
C VAL A 110 10.21 -13.28 -1.57
N ASN A 111 10.51 -12.11 -0.99
CA ASN A 111 10.09 -10.80 -1.50
C ASN A 111 8.57 -10.62 -1.59
N SER A 112 7.78 -11.29 -0.73
CA SER A 112 6.32 -11.16 -0.67
C SER A 112 5.85 -10.30 0.51
N PRO A 113 4.59 -9.84 0.48
CA PRO A 113 3.90 -9.38 1.68
C PRO A 113 3.88 -10.43 2.78
N SER A 114 3.77 -9.95 4.03
CA SER A 114 3.54 -10.74 5.24
C SER A 114 2.17 -11.44 5.25
N ASP A 115 1.96 -12.40 6.15
CA ASP A 115 0.67 -13.08 6.29
C ASP A 115 -0.45 -12.11 6.68
N PHE A 116 -0.14 -11.20 7.61
CA PHE A 116 -1.08 -10.21 8.14
C PHE A 116 -0.68 -8.80 7.75
N ALA A 117 -1.70 -7.96 7.51
CA ALA A 117 -1.54 -6.53 7.42
C ALA A 117 -0.90 -6.00 8.70
N PHE A 118 0.11 -5.15 8.55
CA PHE A 118 0.70 -4.42 9.66
C PHE A 118 -0.29 -3.40 10.23
N ASP A 119 -1.04 -2.74 9.34
CA ASP A 119 -2.11 -1.80 9.69
C ASP A 119 -3.03 -1.54 8.47
N ASP A 120 -4.27 -1.09 8.70
CA ASP A 120 -5.26 -0.80 7.65
C ASP A 120 -6.06 0.49 7.87
N ARG A 121 -6.51 1.12 6.79
CA ARG A 121 -7.48 2.24 6.83
C ARG A 121 -8.58 2.01 5.81
N SER A 122 -9.82 2.28 6.20
CA SER A 122 -11.02 2.06 5.40
C SER A 122 -11.99 3.22 5.51
N SER A 123 -12.62 3.58 4.38
CA SER A 123 -13.69 4.58 4.35
C SER A 123 -14.90 4.17 5.20
N THR A 124 -15.13 2.87 5.39
CA THR A 124 -16.22 2.35 6.25
C THR A 124 -15.90 2.40 7.74
N SER A 125 -14.61 2.55 8.09
CA SER A 125 -14.14 2.70 9.47
C SER A 125 -13.94 4.16 9.89
N ASN A 126 -14.22 5.13 9.00
CA ASN A 126 -14.03 6.57 9.20
C ASN A 126 -12.58 7.00 9.56
N ASN A 127 -11.60 6.13 9.34
CA ASN A 127 -10.17 6.42 9.51
C ASN A 127 -9.48 6.77 8.17
N LEU A 128 -10.25 6.79 7.08
CA LEU A 128 -9.87 7.20 5.73
C LEU A 128 -11.00 7.99 5.08
N THR A 129 -10.64 9.06 4.37
CA THR A 129 -11.52 9.76 3.42
C THR A 129 -10.90 9.69 2.02
N TYR A 130 -11.72 9.77 0.98
CA TYR A 130 -11.23 9.71 -0.39
C TYR A 130 -12.00 10.62 -1.32
N SER A 131 -11.37 10.94 -2.45
CA SER A 131 -12.01 11.55 -3.61
C SER A 131 -11.56 10.82 -4.88
N THR A 132 -12.34 10.94 -5.94
CA THR A 132 -12.05 10.30 -7.24
C THR A 132 -12.00 11.32 -8.35
N THR A 133 -11.09 11.11 -9.29
CA THR A 133 -10.96 11.89 -10.51
C THR A 133 -10.97 10.94 -11.70
N LEU A 134 -11.94 11.08 -12.60
CA LEU A 134 -11.90 10.43 -13.90
C LEU A 134 -10.77 11.06 -14.72
N LEU A 135 -9.78 10.27 -15.10
CA LEU A 135 -8.65 10.70 -15.91
C LEU A 135 -8.96 10.53 -17.40
N THR A 136 -9.34 9.32 -17.77
CA THR A 136 -9.56 8.93 -19.17
C THR A 136 -10.73 7.94 -19.25
N GLY A 137 -11.70 8.20 -20.12
CA GLY A 137 -12.72 7.20 -20.43
C GLY A 137 -12.19 6.16 -21.42
N ALA A 138 -12.67 4.91 -21.32
CA ALA A 138 -12.29 3.81 -22.21
C ALA A 138 -10.76 3.54 -22.30
N PHE A 139 -10.05 3.71 -21.19
CA PHE A 139 -8.67 3.26 -21.04
C PHE A 139 -8.60 1.73 -21.11
N ALA A 140 -7.59 1.20 -21.79
CA ALA A 140 -7.41 -0.23 -21.99
C ALA A 140 -6.14 -0.72 -21.29
N ALA A 141 -6.28 -1.79 -20.50
CA ALA A 141 -5.15 -2.61 -20.07
C ALA A 141 -5.03 -3.85 -20.97
N SER A 142 -3.81 -4.15 -21.41
CA SER A 142 -3.53 -5.24 -22.36
C SER A 142 -3.77 -6.62 -21.74
N SER A 143 -3.56 -6.74 -20.43
CA SER A 143 -3.86 -7.93 -19.65
C SER A 143 -4.45 -7.54 -18.30
N SER A 144 -5.29 -8.41 -17.74
CA SER A 144 -5.77 -8.30 -16.37
C SER A 144 -5.55 -9.58 -15.58
N VAL A 145 -5.67 -9.50 -14.25
CA VAL A 145 -5.69 -10.65 -13.36
C VAL A 145 -6.82 -10.49 -12.35
N LEU A 146 -7.73 -11.45 -12.31
CA LEU A 146 -8.86 -11.60 -11.40
C LEU A 146 -8.98 -13.05 -10.91
N ASN A 147 -8.77 -14.02 -11.81
CA ASN A 147 -8.98 -15.44 -11.55
C ASN A 147 -7.66 -16.23 -11.58
N GLY A 148 -7.75 -17.53 -11.32
CA GLY A 148 -6.59 -18.44 -11.44
C GLY A 148 -5.54 -18.27 -10.34
N ILE A 149 -5.87 -17.55 -9.27
CA ILE A 149 -5.04 -17.41 -8.07
C ILE A 149 -5.37 -18.59 -7.16
N ASN A 150 -4.58 -19.66 -7.27
CA ASN A 150 -4.80 -20.93 -6.58
C ASN A 150 -3.55 -21.35 -5.81
N PRO A 151 -3.68 -22.16 -4.75
CA PRO A 151 -2.53 -22.78 -4.12
C PRO A 151 -1.89 -23.86 -5.02
N ILE A 152 -0.72 -24.33 -4.63
CA ILE A 152 -0.11 -25.57 -5.13
C ILE A 152 -1.14 -26.69 -5.06
N PRO A 153 -1.28 -27.53 -6.11
CA PRO A 153 -0.37 -27.67 -7.25
C PRO A 153 -0.74 -26.85 -8.50
N ASN A 154 -1.78 -26.01 -8.44
CA ASN A 154 -2.30 -25.28 -9.61
C ASN A 154 -1.98 -23.79 -9.55
N GLN A 155 -0.84 -23.43 -8.97
CA GLN A 155 -0.48 -22.07 -8.56
C GLN A 155 -0.08 -21.12 -9.69
N THR A 156 -0.05 -21.58 -10.95
CA THR A 156 0.34 -20.70 -12.05
C THR A 156 -0.81 -19.75 -12.38
N THR A 157 -0.71 -18.52 -11.89
CA THR A 157 -1.63 -17.43 -12.22
C THR A 157 -1.38 -16.96 -13.65
N GLY A 158 -2.42 -17.01 -14.48
CA GLY A 158 -2.41 -16.48 -15.85
C GLY A 158 -2.96 -15.05 -15.92
N GLY A 159 -3.22 -14.59 -17.13
CA GLY A 159 -4.00 -13.37 -17.36
C GLY A 159 -5.42 -13.68 -17.82
N ASP A 160 -6.37 -12.84 -17.44
CA ASP A 160 -7.78 -12.91 -17.85
C ASP A 160 -8.06 -12.15 -19.17
N GLY A 161 -7.00 -11.73 -19.88
CA GLY A 161 -7.09 -10.99 -21.15
C GLY A 161 -7.19 -9.48 -20.98
N SER A 162 -7.44 -8.77 -22.08
CA SER A 162 -7.54 -7.29 -22.06
C SER A 162 -8.85 -6.84 -21.39
N ILE A 163 -8.77 -5.71 -20.68
CA ILE A 163 -9.93 -5.07 -20.05
C ILE A 163 -9.97 -3.57 -20.38
N VAL A 164 -11.18 -3.04 -20.54
CA VAL A 164 -11.42 -1.63 -20.89
C VAL A 164 -12.41 -1.01 -19.92
N GLY A 165 -12.12 0.21 -19.49
CA GLY A 165 -12.97 0.96 -18.57
C GLY A 165 -12.56 2.40 -18.40
N ASP A 166 -13.14 3.04 -17.40
CA ASP A 166 -12.77 4.38 -16.98
C ASP A 166 -11.51 4.30 -16.11
N GLU A 167 -10.46 5.01 -16.51
CA GLU A 167 -9.26 5.23 -15.71
C GLU A 167 -9.57 6.28 -14.65
N VAL A 168 -9.52 5.88 -13.38
CA VAL A 168 -9.89 6.70 -12.24
C VAL A 168 -8.72 6.77 -11.28
N ARG A 169 -8.33 8.00 -10.92
CA ARG A 169 -7.43 8.26 -9.80
C ARG A 169 -8.23 8.37 -8.51
N PHE A 170 -7.77 7.68 -7.49
CA PHE A 170 -8.25 7.76 -6.12
C PHE A 170 -7.22 8.54 -5.30
N ASP A 171 -7.66 9.61 -4.66
CA ASP A 171 -6.84 10.37 -3.70
C ASP A 171 -7.38 10.07 -2.31
N VAL A 172 -6.56 9.41 -1.48
CA VAL A 172 -6.91 9.03 -0.11
C VAL A 172 -6.22 9.94 0.89
N LYS A 173 -6.96 10.32 1.93
CA LYS A 173 -6.46 11.01 3.11
C LYS A 173 -6.78 10.19 4.35
N PHE A 174 -5.73 9.79 5.06
CA PHE A 174 -5.84 9.04 6.30
C PHE A 174 -6.16 10.03 7.43
N THR A 175 -7.39 9.98 7.94
CA THR A 175 -7.80 10.82 9.07
C THR A 175 -7.13 10.36 10.37
N ASP A 176 -6.78 9.08 10.42
CA ASP A 176 -5.81 8.51 11.33
C ASP A 176 -4.55 8.11 10.52
N PRO A 177 -3.45 8.89 10.55
CA PRO A 177 -2.25 8.57 9.79
C PRO A 177 -1.63 7.22 10.18
N PHE A 178 -0.98 6.53 9.23
CA PHE A 178 -0.12 5.41 9.60
C PHE A 178 1.16 5.91 10.26
N SER A 179 1.64 5.19 11.28
CA SER A 179 2.95 5.43 11.90
C SER A 179 3.87 4.28 11.54
N LEU A 180 4.72 4.49 10.53
CA LEU A 180 5.54 3.44 9.92
C LEU A 180 7.02 3.65 10.28
N PRO A 181 7.63 2.76 11.08
CA PRO A 181 9.08 2.75 11.29
C PRO A 181 9.89 2.62 9.99
N THR A 182 11.20 2.74 10.09
CA THR A 182 12.12 2.40 8.98
C THR A 182 11.95 0.93 8.60
N ASP A 183 11.48 0.66 7.38
CA ASP A 183 11.29 -0.69 6.85
C ASP A 183 11.03 -0.68 5.34
N HIS A 184 10.85 -1.88 4.78
CA HIS A 184 10.32 -2.13 3.44
C HIS A 184 8.87 -2.59 3.57
N TYR A 185 7.97 -1.87 2.90
CA TYR A 185 6.53 -2.08 2.98
C TYR A 185 5.92 -2.37 1.63
N PHE A 186 4.76 -3.01 1.64
CA PHE A 186 3.84 -3.09 0.52
C PHE A 186 2.63 -2.19 0.77
N PHE A 187 2.19 -1.50 -0.27
CA PHE A 187 0.95 -0.71 -0.32
C PHE A 187 -0.11 -1.48 -1.10
N ILE A 188 -1.26 -1.74 -0.46
CA ILE A 188 -2.36 -2.53 -1.04
C ILE A 188 -3.60 -1.64 -1.12
N PRO A 189 -3.94 -1.07 -2.28
CA PRO A 189 -5.18 -0.33 -2.47
C PRO A 189 -6.31 -1.27 -2.89
N GLN A 190 -7.39 -1.27 -2.12
CA GLN A 190 -8.56 -2.08 -2.38
C GLN A 190 -9.80 -1.20 -2.60
N VAL A 191 -10.64 -1.55 -3.57
CA VAL A 191 -11.91 -0.85 -3.81
C VAL A 191 -13.03 -1.86 -3.94
N LEU A 192 -14.03 -1.75 -3.06
CA LEU A 192 -15.26 -2.50 -3.18
C LEU A 192 -16.24 -1.74 -4.08
N LEU A 193 -16.80 -2.45 -5.04
CA LEU A 193 -17.89 -1.97 -5.88
C LEU A 193 -19.19 -2.67 -5.49
N THR A 194 -20.32 -1.98 -5.65
CA THR A 194 -21.67 -2.56 -5.45
C THR A 194 -21.95 -3.72 -6.41
N SER A 195 -21.29 -3.74 -7.56
CA SER A 195 -21.22 -4.86 -8.50
C SER A 195 -19.92 -4.81 -9.29
N GLY A 196 -19.48 -5.95 -9.83
CA GLY A 196 -18.26 -6.03 -10.62
C GLY A 196 -16.97 -5.93 -9.79
N GLU A 197 -15.87 -5.64 -10.49
CA GLU A 197 -14.50 -5.68 -9.97
C GLU A 197 -13.78 -4.36 -10.27
N PHE A 198 -13.04 -3.87 -9.28
CA PHE A 198 -12.03 -2.83 -9.49
C PHE A 198 -10.69 -3.47 -9.85
N TYR A 199 -9.94 -2.82 -10.74
CA TYR A 199 -8.59 -3.26 -11.09
C TYR A 199 -7.58 -2.13 -10.85
N TRP A 200 -6.55 -2.39 -10.05
CA TRP A 200 -5.42 -1.49 -9.88
C TRP A 200 -4.51 -1.55 -11.10
N LEU A 201 -4.10 -0.39 -11.63
CA LEU A 201 -3.25 -0.31 -12.81
C LEU A 201 -1.76 -0.24 -12.42
N SER A 202 -0.93 -1.07 -13.05
CA SER A 202 0.51 -1.07 -12.81
C SER A 202 1.22 0.06 -13.55
N ALA A 203 2.21 0.67 -12.91
CA ALA A 203 3.19 1.54 -13.58
C ALA A 203 4.37 0.71 -14.16
N PRO A 204 5.11 1.23 -15.16
CA PRO A 204 6.30 0.58 -15.69
C PRO A 204 7.36 0.28 -14.61
N LYS A 205 7.99 -0.89 -14.73
CA LYS A 205 9.21 -1.26 -14.01
C LYS A 205 10.40 -1.34 -15.02
N PRO A 206 11.62 -0.91 -14.67
CA PRO A 206 11.98 -0.24 -13.41
C PRO A 206 11.31 1.13 -13.28
N ILE A 207 11.08 1.58 -12.06
CA ILE A 207 10.52 2.91 -11.80
C ILE A 207 11.52 3.97 -12.27
N LEU A 208 11.09 4.82 -13.19
CA LEU A 208 11.84 5.97 -13.72
C LEU A 208 11.06 7.25 -13.44
N ALA A 209 11.69 8.41 -13.65
CA ALA A 209 11.00 9.70 -13.58
C ALA A 209 9.75 9.70 -14.49
N PRO A 210 8.59 10.19 -14.02
CA PRO A 210 8.39 11.01 -12.81
C PRO A 210 8.23 10.23 -11.50
N GLY A 211 8.31 8.89 -11.52
CA GLY A 211 8.36 8.07 -10.31
C GLY A 211 9.68 8.23 -9.53
N THR A 212 9.76 7.54 -8.41
CA THR A 212 10.90 7.56 -7.47
C THR A 212 11.62 6.21 -7.55
N PRO A 213 12.73 6.09 -8.31
CA PRO A 213 13.52 4.87 -8.35
C PRO A 213 14.05 4.52 -6.95
N PHE A 214 14.04 3.23 -6.61
CA PHE A 214 14.63 2.71 -5.38
C PHE A 214 15.20 1.30 -5.60
N ALA A 215 15.98 0.80 -4.64
CA ALA A 215 16.59 -0.52 -4.71
C ALA A 215 16.68 -1.17 -3.32
N PRO A 216 16.39 -2.49 -3.19
CA PRO A 216 15.76 -3.32 -4.23
C PRO A 216 14.29 -2.90 -4.44
N ASP A 217 13.87 -2.88 -5.71
CA ASP A 217 12.47 -2.78 -6.14
C ASP A 217 11.94 -4.21 -6.25
N LEU A 218 10.96 -4.58 -5.42
CA LEU A 218 10.43 -5.94 -5.38
C LEU A 218 9.42 -6.16 -6.51
N GLN A 219 9.09 -7.43 -6.73
CA GLN A 219 8.04 -7.76 -7.69
C GLN A 219 6.70 -7.31 -7.13
N SER A 220 5.84 -6.72 -7.95
CA SER A 220 4.44 -6.49 -7.57
C SER A 220 3.70 -7.83 -7.37
N TRP A 221 2.75 -7.85 -6.44
CA TRP A 221 2.07 -9.07 -6.01
C TRP A 221 0.57 -9.03 -6.26
N ILE A 222 -0.02 -10.22 -6.43
CA ILE A 222 -1.45 -10.43 -6.30
C ILE A 222 -1.71 -11.72 -5.52
N ARG A 223 -2.68 -11.71 -4.60
CA ARG A 223 -3.16 -12.89 -3.88
C ARG A 223 -4.67 -12.81 -3.62
N ASN A 224 -5.26 -13.90 -3.17
CA ASN A 224 -6.65 -13.95 -2.71
C ASN A 224 -6.74 -14.75 -1.41
N GLY A 225 -7.89 -14.66 -0.74
CA GLY A 225 -8.11 -15.35 0.54
C GLY A 225 -8.06 -16.89 0.49
N ASN A 226 -7.87 -17.51 -0.67
CA ASN A 226 -7.60 -18.95 -0.75
C ASN A 226 -6.13 -19.29 -0.51
N LEU A 227 -5.24 -18.31 -0.56
CA LEU A 227 -3.82 -18.48 -0.29
C LEU A 227 -3.48 -18.30 1.19
N ASP A 228 -4.36 -17.67 1.97
CA ASP A 228 -4.16 -17.41 3.39
C ASP A 228 -3.59 -18.63 4.15
N PRO A 229 -2.58 -18.44 5.01
CA PRO A 229 -1.96 -17.15 5.35
C PRO A 229 -0.88 -16.68 4.37
N ASP A 230 -0.64 -17.40 3.25
CA ASP A 230 0.47 -17.15 2.32
C ASP A 230 0.27 -15.97 1.33
#